data_AF-A0A6G7B7D0-F1
#
_entry.id   AF-A0A6G7B7D0-F1
#
_cell.length_a   1.000
_cell.length_b   1.000
_cell.length_c   1.000
_cell.angle_alpha   90.00
_cell.angle_beta   90.00
_cell.angle_gamma   90.00
#
_symmetry.space_group_name_H-M   'P 1'
#
loop_
_entity.id
_entity.type
_entity.pdbx_description
1 polymer ?
#
loop_
_entity_poly.entity_id
_entity_poly.type
_entity_poly.pdbx_seq_one_letter_code
_entity_poly.pdbx_strand_id
1 'polypeptide(L)'
;MRSTIKIIISIYIITDEQETIYIPRPKQKSVALISQDRIDWLEKYAQSEPGTLKHSIAGEHLTEMDIILEQCQRISTNEDYNKFWEQFK
;
A
#
# COMPACT_ATOMS: atom_id res chain seq x y z
N MET A 1 35.44 4.54 -0.71
CA MET A 1 34.95 4.06 0.61
C MET A 1 33.51 3.57 0.40
N ARG A 2 33.24 2.26 0.47
CA ARG A 2 31.88 1.69 0.35
C ARG A 2 31.32 1.56 1.76
N SER A 3 30.32 2.37 2.10
CA SER A 3 29.61 2.23 3.38
C SER A 3 28.55 1.14 3.22
N THR A 4 28.71 0.02 3.92
CA THR A 4 27.69 -1.03 4.01
C THR A 4 26.74 -0.68 5.15
N ILE A 5 25.50 -0.29 4.82
CA ILE A 5 24.43 -0.15 5.82
C ILE A 5 23.90 -1.56 6.07
N LYS A 6 24.06 -2.07 7.30
CA LYS A 6 23.40 -3.30 7.75
C LYS A 6 22.07 -2.91 8.39
N ILE A 7 20.97 -3.18 7.69
CA ILE A 7 19.62 -3.03 8.25
C ILE A 7 19.24 -4.39 8.84
N ILE A 8 19.07 -4.46 10.17
CA ILE A 8 18.49 -5.64 10.82
C ILE A 8 16.99 -5.38 10.86
N ILE A 9 16.24 -6.11 10.03
CA ILE A 9 14.78 -6.00 9.95
C ILE A 9 14.21 -7.28 10.56
N SER A 10 13.29 -7.14 11.51
CA SER A 10 12.54 -8.29 12.04
C SER A 10 11.52 -8.73 11.00
N ILE A 11 11.68 -9.96 10.48
CA ILE A 11 10.76 -10.53 9.48
C ILE A 11 9.34 -10.61 10.03
N TYR A 12 9.19 -10.87 11.33
CA TYR A 12 7.90 -10.96 12.04
C TYR A 12 7.01 -9.72 11.88
N ILE A 13 7.59 -8.52 11.94
CA ILE A 13 6.85 -7.26 11.81
C ILE A 13 6.24 -7.12 10.40
N ILE A 14 6.90 -7.68 9.39
CA ILE A 14 6.44 -7.60 8.01
C ILE A 14 5.43 -8.71 7.71
N THR A 15 5.66 -9.91 8.24
CA THR A 15 4.84 -11.09 7.92
C THR A 15 3.58 -11.16 8.78
N ASP A 16 3.74 -11.15 10.10
CA ASP A 16 2.65 -11.41 11.04
C ASP A 16 1.84 -10.13 11.33
N GLU A 17 2.52 -9.00 11.49
CA GLU A 17 1.87 -7.69 11.71
C GLU A 17 1.49 -7.00 10.39
N GLN A 18 1.91 -7.58 9.25
CA GLN A 18 1.63 -7.07 7.90
C GLN A 18 2.06 -5.60 7.68
N GLU A 19 3.04 -5.10 8.43
CA GLU A 19 3.49 -3.72 8.29
C GLU A 19 4.32 -3.49 7.02
N THR A 20 4.19 -2.29 6.45
CA THR A 20 5.07 -1.82 5.36
C THR A 20 6.21 -1.01 5.95
N ILE A 21 7.45 -1.44 5.71
CA ILE A 21 8.63 -0.70 6.17
C ILE A 21 9.20 0.12 5.01
N TYR A 22 9.22 1.44 5.16
CA TYR A 22 9.83 2.35 4.19
C TYR A 22 11.31 2.59 4.51
N ILE A 23 12.17 2.29 3.55
CA ILE A 23 13.63 2.43 3.67
C ILE A 23 14.08 3.59 2.78
N PRO A 24 14.33 4.79 3.35
CA PRO A 24 14.90 5.90 2.61
C PRO A 24 16.36 5.60 2.27
N ARG A 25 16.75 5.83 1.01
CA ARG A 25 18.12 5.62 0.54
C ARG A 25 18.75 6.95 0.13
N PRO A 26 19.84 7.40 0.76
CA PRO A 26 20.50 8.65 0.37
C PRO A 26 20.90 8.63 -1.11
N LYS A 27 20.47 9.67 -1.85
CA LYS A 27 20.75 9.83 -3.30
C LYS A 27 20.18 8.72 -4.20
N GLN A 28 19.23 7.93 -3.71
CA GLN A 28 18.56 6.89 -4.48
C GLN A 28 17.05 6.93 -4.22
N LYS A 29 16.26 6.25 -5.06
CA LYS A 29 14.84 6.05 -4.78
C LYS A 29 14.68 5.24 -3.49
N SER A 30 13.77 5.67 -2.63
CA SER A 30 13.33 4.88 -1.47
C SER A 30 12.77 3.53 -1.93
N VAL A 31 12.80 2.55 -1.03
CA VAL A 31 12.18 1.24 -1.27
C VAL A 31 11.22 0.96 -0.13
N ALA A 32 10.13 0.25 -0.42
CA ALA A 32 9.23 -0.29 0.59
C ALA A 32 9.44 -1.80 0.69
N LEU A 33 9.39 -2.32 1.91
CA LEU A 33 9.39 -3.74 2.21
C LEU A 33 7.98 -4.10 2.70
N ILE A 34 7.35 -5.05 2.02
CA ILE A 34 5.98 -5.52 2.27
C ILE A 34 5.96 -7.05 2.17
N SER A 35 5.08 -7.71 2.90
CA SER A 35 4.89 -9.15 2.76
C SER A 35 4.30 -9.51 1.41
N GLN A 36 4.69 -10.68 0.90
CA GLN A 36 4.18 -11.20 -0.37
C GLN A 36 2.66 -11.37 -0.32
N ASP A 37 2.15 -11.99 0.75
CA ASP A 37 0.71 -12.23 0.92
C ASP A 37 -0.10 -10.93 0.88
N ARG A 38 0.43 -9.84 1.44
CA ARG A 38 -0.24 -8.55 1.44
C ARG A 38 -0.25 -7.92 0.05
N ILE A 39 0.89 -7.90 -0.65
CA ILE A 39 0.91 -7.32 -2.01
C ILE A 39 0.06 -8.15 -2.98
N ASP A 40 0.06 -9.48 -2.87
CA ASP A 40 -0.78 -10.36 -3.67
C ASP A 40 -2.27 -10.10 -3.43
N TRP A 41 -2.66 -9.88 -2.18
CA TRP A 41 -4.04 -9.52 -1.84
C TRP A 41 -4.42 -8.17 -2.45
N LEU A 42 -3.56 -7.15 -2.31
CA LEU A 42 -3.80 -5.81 -2.84
C LEU A 42 -3.93 -5.83 -4.36
N GLU A 43 -3.01 -6.46 -5.07
CA GLU A 43 -3.05 -6.56 -6.53
C GLU A 43 -4.30 -7.31 -7.01
N LYS A 44 -4.63 -8.44 -6.36
CA LYS A 44 -5.81 -9.23 -6.68
C LYS A 44 -7.10 -8.42 -6.57
N TYR A 45 -7.30 -7.69 -5.47
CA TYR A 45 -8.55 -6.96 -5.27
C TYR A 45 -8.59 -5.62 -6.00
N ALA A 46 -7.43 -4.99 -6.25
CA ALA A 46 -7.40 -3.80 -7.09
C ALA A 46 -7.79 -4.10 -8.55
N GLN A 47 -7.63 -5.35 -9.00
CA GLN A 47 -8.11 -5.82 -10.31
C GLN A 47 -9.53 -6.43 -10.26
N SER A 48 -10.14 -6.50 -9.08
CA SER A 48 -11.51 -7.01 -8.93
C SER A 48 -12.57 -5.97 -9.31
N GLU A 49 -13.84 -6.35 -9.26
CA GLU A 49 -14.97 -5.50 -9.67
C GLU A 49 -14.92 -4.12 -8.97
N PRO A 50 -14.88 -3.02 -9.76
CA PRO A 50 -14.92 -1.66 -9.23
C PRO A 50 -16.17 -1.40 -8.39
N GLY A 51 -16.01 -0.61 -7.32
CA GLY A 51 -17.12 -0.28 -6.42
C GLY A 51 -17.43 -1.34 -5.37
N THR A 52 -16.66 -2.43 -5.28
CA THR A 52 -16.72 -3.34 -4.13
C THR A 52 -15.85 -2.85 -2.98
N LEU A 53 -16.22 -3.18 -1.73
CA LEU A 53 -15.44 -2.79 -0.55
C LEU A 53 -13.96 -3.20 -0.64
N LYS A 54 -13.70 -4.44 -1.06
CA LYS A 54 -12.33 -4.96 -1.16
C LYS A 54 -11.54 -4.27 -2.28
N HIS A 55 -12.17 -3.99 -3.42
CA HIS A 55 -11.55 -3.22 -4.49
C HIS A 55 -11.15 -1.82 -3.99
N SER A 56 -12.07 -1.13 -3.30
CA SER A 56 -11.83 0.20 -2.75
C SER A 56 -10.70 0.23 -1.71
N ILE A 57 -10.69 -0.73 -0.78
CA ILE A 57 -9.61 -0.86 0.22
C ILE A 57 -8.25 -1.11 -0.47
N ALA A 58 -8.21 -2.01 -1.45
CA ALA A 58 -6.97 -2.32 -2.15
C ALA A 58 -6.46 -1.11 -2.95
N GLY A 59 -7.35 -0.41 -3.65
CA GLY A 59 -7.00 0.78 -4.43
C GLY A 59 -6.49 1.92 -3.57
N GLU A 60 -7.08 2.15 -2.39
CA GLU A 60 -6.60 3.16 -1.44
C GLU A 60 -5.19 2.84 -0.94
N HIS A 61 -4.95 1.63 -0.45
CA HIS A 61 -3.63 1.23 0.04
C HIS A 61 -2.54 1.29 -1.04
N LEU A 62 -2.85 0.89 -2.28
CA LEU A 62 -1.89 1.02 -3.38
C LEU A 62 -1.63 2.49 -3.74
N THR A 63 -2.65 3.35 -3.68
CA THR A 63 -2.49 4.80 -3.88
C THR A 63 -1.64 5.44 -2.80
N GLU A 64 -1.79 5.03 -1.52
CA GLU A 64 -0.93 5.48 -0.41
C GLU A 64 0.53 5.09 -0.62
N MET A 65 0.78 3.94 -1.25
CA MET A 65 2.11 3.44 -1.60
C MET A 65 2.69 4.08 -2.88
N ASP A 66 1.99 5.04 -3.50
CA ASP A 66 2.33 5.65 -4.79
C ASP A 66 2.33 4.64 -5.96
N ILE A 67 1.63 3.52 -5.79
CA ILE A 67 1.36 2.51 -6.81
C ILE A 67 -0.02 2.81 -7.38
N ILE A 68 -0.08 3.80 -8.27
CA ILE A 68 -1.35 4.22 -8.88
C ILE A 68 -1.72 3.24 -9.99
N LEU A 69 -2.79 2.49 -9.77
CA LEU A 69 -3.46 1.71 -10.82
C LEU A 69 -4.54 2.58 -11.46
N GLU A 70 -4.61 2.62 -12.80
CA GLU A 70 -5.58 3.44 -13.54
C GLU A 70 -7.03 3.16 -13.14
N GLN A 71 -7.32 1.93 -12.70
CA GLN A 71 -8.64 1.52 -12.23
C GLN A 71 -9.01 2.01 -10.82
N CYS A 72 -8.10 2.64 -10.07
CA CYS A 72 -8.36 3.10 -8.71
C CYS A 72 -8.48 4.63 -8.66
N GLN A 73 -9.64 5.12 -8.26
CA GLN A 73 -9.89 6.56 -8.15
C GLN A 73 -9.30 7.11 -6.84
N ARG A 74 -8.41 8.10 -6.94
CA ARG A 74 -7.91 8.83 -5.77
C ARG A 74 -8.98 9.78 -5.24
N ILE A 75 -9.40 9.60 -4.00
CA ILE A 75 -10.29 10.51 -3.30
C ILE A 75 -9.46 11.68 -2.77
N SER A 76 -9.80 12.90 -3.17
CA SER A 76 -8.94 14.09 -2.96
C SER A 76 -9.43 15.02 -1.86
N THR A 77 -10.65 14.85 -1.34
CA THR A 77 -11.23 15.72 -0.30
C THR A 77 -11.79 14.90 0.87
N ASN A 78 -11.76 15.48 2.07
CA ASN A 78 -12.28 14.84 3.28
C ASN A 78 -13.81 14.64 3.26
N GLU A 79 -14.56 15.53 2.58
CA GLU A 79 -16.01 15.39 2.44
C GLU A 79 -16.37 14.22 1.51
N ASP A 80 -15.64 14.09 0.39
CA ASP A 80 -15.82 12.98 -0.55
C ASP A 80 -15.34 11.65 0.05
N TYR A 81 -14.31 11.68 0.90
CA TYR A 81 -13.80 10.51 1.62
C TYR A 81 -14.86 9.86 2.51
N ASN A 82 -15.48 10.65 3.39
CA ASN A 82 -16.50 10.11 4.30
C ASN A 82 -17.70 9.59 3.51
N LYS A 83 -18.21 10.37 2.53
CA LYS A 83 -19.32 9.94 1.67
C LYS A 83 -19.01 8.65 0.91
N PHE A 84 -17.78 8.51 0.42
CA PHE A 84 -17.37 7.30 -0.28
C PHE A 84 -17.42 6.08 0.64
N TRP A 85 -16.94 6.17 1.89
CA TRP A 85 -16.94 5.01 2.79
C TRP A 85 -18.32 4.67 3.38
N GLU A 86 -19.23 5.64 3.50
CA GLU A 86 -20.62 5.39 3.93
C GLU A 86 -21.35 4.40 3.00
N GLN A 87 -20.98 4.29 1.72
CA GLN A 87 -21.63 3.38 0.77
C GLN A 87 -21.43 1.89 1.11
N PHE A 88 -20.50 1.57 2.02
CA PHE A 88 -20.13 0.21 2.40
C PHE A 88 -20.58 -0.17 3.83
N LYS A 89 -21.28 0.71 4.53
CA LYS A 89 -21.87 0.43 5.85
C LYS A 89 -23.22 -0.28 5.72
#